data_AF-A0A2S0Q822-F1
#
_entry.id   AF-A0A2S0Q822-F1
#
_cell.length_a   1.000
_cell.length_b   1.000
_cell.length_c   1.000
_cell.angle_alpha   90.00
_cell.angle_beta   90.00
_cell.angle_gamma   90.00
#
_symmetry.space_group_name_H-M   'P 1'
#
loop_
_entity.id
_entity.type
_entity.pdbx_description
1 polymer ?
#
loop_
_entity_poly.entity_id
_entity_poly.type
_entity_poly.pdbx_seq_one_letter_code
_entity_poly.pdbx_strand_id
1 'polypeptide(L)' 'MGILAVRADERVKNVTFSEETISVDLMDGRTITVPLVWYPKLLNATREQRLKWETCGGGYGIH' A
#
# COMPACT_ATOMS: atom_id res chain seq x y z
N MET A 1 -19.50 19.73 1.87
CA MET A 1 -19.32 18.54 1.01
C MET A 1 -19.04 17.33 1.89
N GLY A 2 -20.10 16.60 2.29
CA GLY A 2 -19.94 15.34 2.99
C GLY A 2 -19.84 14.22 1.96
N ILE A 3 -18.68 13.58 1.84
CA ILE A 3 -18.56 12.38 1.02
C ILE A 3 -19.22 11.21 1.77
N LEU A 4 -19.89 10.34 1.03
CA LEU A 4 -20.65 9.15 1.48
C LEU A 4 -19.79 8.05 2.15
N ALA A 5 -18.71 8.40 2.85
CA ALA A 5 -17.77 7.45 3.43
C ALA A 5 -18.26 6.98 4.82
N VAL A 6 -19.43 6.36 4.88
CA VAL A 6 -20.00 5.86 6.15
C VAL A 6 -19.12 4.79 6.82
N ARG A 7 -18.09 4.26 6.12
CA ARG A 7 -17.08 3.28 6.62
C ARG A 7 -15.74 3.29 5.86
N ALA A 8 -15.08 4.42 5.66
CA ALA A 8 -13.74 4.43 5.05
C ALA A 8 -12.67 4.02 6.08
N ASP A 9 -12.49 2.73 6.26
CA ASP A 9 -11.34 2.16 6.97
C ASP A 9 -10.15 2.07 6.02
N GLU A 10 -9.37 3.15 5.99
CA GLU A 10 -8.19 3.31 5.13
C GLU A 10 -6.93 2.61 5.66
N ARG A 11 -7.06 1.74 6.67
CA ARG A 11 -5.94 0.93 7.15
C ARG A 11 -5.52 -0.08 6.08
N VAL A 12 -4.22 -0.35 6.05
CA VAL A 12 -3.58 -1.34 5.18
C VAL A 12 -4.03 -2.73 5.59
N LYS A 13 -4.64 -3.43 4.64
CA LYS A 13 -5.01 -4.84 4.76
C LYS A 13 -3.92 -5.73 4.18
N ASN A 14 -3.39 -5.37 3.01
CA ASN A 14 -2.40 -6.15 2.29
C ASN A 14 -1.62 -5.26 1.31
N VAL A 15 -0.37 -5.64 1.02
CA VAL A 15 0.49 -4.96 0.04
C VAL A 15 1.05 -5.98 -0.93
N THR A 16 0.87 -5.72 -2.22
CA THR A 16 1.36 -6.56 -3.32
C THR A 16 2.28 -5.75 -4.21
N PHE A 17 3.38 -6.37 -4.63
CA PHE A 17 4.38 -5.75 -5.51
C PHE A 17 4.41 -6.50 -6.84
N SER A 18 4.30 -5.75 -7.93
CA SER A 18 4.65 -6.22 -9.28
C SER A 18 6.06 -5.74 -9.65
N GLU A 19 6.47 -5.93 -10.89
CA GLU A 19 7.75 -5.39 -11.39
C GLU A 19 7.74 -3.87 -11.46
N GLU A 20 6.57 -3.26 -11.70
CA GLU A 20 6.43 -1.83 -12.00
C GLU A 20 5.52 -1.06 -11.04
N THR A 21 4.72 -1.75 -10.22
CA THR A 21 3.70 -1.13 -9.35
C THR A 21 3.69 -1.71 -7.95
N ILE A 22 3.21 -0.89 -7.02
CA ILE A 22 2.81 -1.30 -5.67
C ILE A 22 1.31 -1.10 -5.54
N SER A 23 0.62 -2.13 -5.05
CA SER A 23 -0.82 -2.14 -4.79
C SER A 23 -1.07 -2.36 -3.31
N VAL A 24 -1.93 -1.56 -2.72
CA VAL A 24 -2.31 -1.61 -1.31
C VAL A 24 -3.81 -1.84 -1.23
N ASP A 25 -4.21 -2.97 -0.65
CA ASP A 25 -5.59 -3.27 -0.33
C ASP A 25 -5.92 -2.61 1.02
N LEU A 26 -7.03 -1.89 1.07
CA LEU A 26 -7.53 -1.24 2.29
C LEU A 26 -8.60 -2.10 2.96
N MET A 27 -8.79 -1.91 4.27
CA MET A 27 -9.77 -2.66 5.05
C MET A 27 -11.21 -2.40 4.60
N ASP A 28 -11.49 -1.24 4.01
CA ASP A 28 -12.77 -0.90 3.41
C ASP A 28 -13.04 -1.51 2.02
N GLY A 29 -12.11 -2.31 1.51
CA GLY A 29 -12.26 -3.02 0.23
C GLY A 29 -11.82 -2.25 -1.01
N ARG A 30 -11.30 -1.03 -0.85
CA ARG A 30 -10.61 -0.32 -1.95
C ARG A 30 -9.20 -0.88 -2.14
N THR A 31 -8.67 -0.72 -3.35
CA THR A 31 -7.26 -0.96 -3.66
C THR A 31 -6.66 0.30 -4.27
N ILE A 32 -5.51 0.73 -3.76
CA ILE A 32 -4.73 1.84 -4.30
C ILE A 32 -3.52 1.25 -5.01
N THR A 33 -3.33 1.59 -6.29
CA THR A 33 -2.17 1.16 -7.08
C THR A 33 -1.41 2.36 -7.60
N VAL A 34 -0.09 2.34 -7.42
CA VAL A 34 0.80 3.40 -7.88
C VAL A 34 2.09 2.82 -8.50
N PRO A 35 2.75 3.56 -9.41
CA PRO A 35 4.03 3.14 -9.98
C PRO A 35 5.15 3.06 -8.94
N LEU A 36 5.97 2.00 -8.99
CA LEU A 36 7.16 1.84 -8.15
C LEU A 36 8.21 2.92 -8.41
N VAL A 37 8.24 3.49 -9.61
CA VAL A 37 9.16 4.57 -9.98
C VAL A 37 9.00 5.83 -9.12
N TRP A 38 7.87 6.01 -8.44
CA TRP A 38 7.68 7.09 -7.47
C TRP A 38 8.48 6.89 -6.18
N TYR A 39 8.94 5.67 -5.92
CA TYR A 39 9.69 5.28 -4.73
C TYR A 39 11.05 4.70 -5.14
N PRO A 40 12.08 5.52 -5.45
CA PRO A 40 13.35 5.04 -6.00
C PRO A 40 14.05 3.97 -5.16
N LYS A 41 13.94 4.04 -3.82
CA LYS A 41 14.50 3.01 -2.93
C LYS A 41 13.81 1.66 -3.11
N LEU A 42 12.49 1.67 -3.24
CA LEU A 42 11.67 0.47 -3.42
C LEU A 42 11.80 -0.09 -4.83
N LEU A 43 11.90 0.79 -5.85
CA LEU A 43 12.19 0.41 -7.23
C LEU A 43 13.49 -0.40 -7.34
N ASN A 44 14.53 0.01 -6.61
CA ASN A 44 15.83 -0.67 -6.60
C ASN A 44 15.91 -1.86 -5.61
N ALA A 45 14.87 -2.11 -4.81
CA ALA A 45 14.85 -3.24 -3.88
C ALA A 45 14.61 -4.57 -4.61
N THR A 46 15.23 -5.65 -4.11
CA THR A 46 14.98 -7.00 -4.63
C THR A 46 13.57 -7.47 -4.29
N ARG A 47 13.07 -8.48 -5.00
CA ARG A 47 11.75 -9.07 -4.70
C ARG A 47 11.66 -9.57 -3.25
N GLU A 48 12.72 -10.20 -2.74
CA GLU A 48 12.74 -10.68 -1.34
C GLU A 48 12.67 -9.52 -0.34
N GLN A 49 13.28 -8.38 -0.66
CA GLN A 49 13.22 -7.18 0.19
C GLN A 49 11.83 -6.55 0.16
N ARG A 50 11.21 -6.42 -1.03
CA ARG A 50 9.84 -5.89 -1.16
C ARG A 50 8.80 -6.73 -0.42
N LEU A 51 9.01 -8.05 -0.35
CA LEU A 51 8.12 -8.96 0.38
C LEU A 51 8.28 -8.88 1.90
N LYS A 52 9.35 -8.26 2.42
CA LYS A 52 9.57 -8.02 3.84
C LYS A 52 9.05 -6.64 4.24
N TRP A 53 7.74 -6.46 4.12
CA TRP A 53 7.07 -5.25 4.56
C TRP A 53 6.23 -5.54 5.81
N GLU A 54 5.97 -4.51 6.60
CA GLU A 54 5.01 -4.57 7.70
C GLU A 54 4.12 -3.33 7.76
N THR A 55 2.99 -3.44 8.45
CA THR A 55 2.17 -2.25 8.72
C THR A 55 2.78 -1.46 9.87
N CYS A 56 2.73 -0.14 9.77
CA CYS A 56 3.20 0.77 10.81
C CYS A 56 2.19 1.90 11.06
N GLY A 57 2.46 2.76 12.05
CA GLY A 57 1.62 3.93 12.34
C GLY A 57 0.16 3.58 12.69
N GLY A 58 -0.09 2.47 13.37
CA GLY A 58 -1.45 2.03 13.71
C GLY A 58 -2.24 1.42 12.55
N GLY A 59 -1.55 1.00 11.49
CA GLY A 59 -2.15 0.38 10.30
C GLY A 59 -2.32 1.33 9.11
N TYR A 60 -1.90 2.59 9.23
CA TYR A 60 -2.01 3.58 8.16
C TYR A 60 -0.72 3.72 7.33
N GLY A 61 0.37 3.09 7.76
CA GLY A 61 1.67 3.13 7.08
C GLY A 61 2.19 1.75 6.71
N ILE A 62 3.21 1.75 5.86
CA ILE A 62 3.98 0.57 5.42
C ILE A 62 5.45 0.85 5.74
N HIS A 63 6.14 -0.13 6.33
CA HIS A 63 7.60 -0.09 6.57
C HIS A 63 8.31 -1.16 5.76
#